data_AF-A0A0Q4NIM2-F1
#
_entry.id   AF-A0A0Q4NIM2-F1
#
_cell.length_a   1.000
_cell.length_b   1.000
_cell.length_c   1.000
_cell.angle_alpha   90.00
_cell.angle_beta   90.00
_cell.angle_gamma   90.00
#
_symmetry.space_group_name_H-M   'P 1'
#
loop_
_entity.id
_entity.type
_entity.pdbx_description
1 polymer ?
#
loop_
_entity_poly.entity_id
_entity_poly.type
_entity_poly.pdbx_seq_one_letter_code
_entity_poly.pdbx_strand_id
1 'polypeptide(L)'
;MIHASVKPFEHYQLIVGGDFMAVRPGLIAFLDRLAPHYDFMLWSVSGEEYVNAMLNVIWPKEHELKAIYTGKHARPHVENGYGIPTYKELYKVSRRLPYSRSQILALDDRPLAHKFNYGNLVQIQPFLGDPDDREFEKVGNLLENLAGVPDVRTVEKRWFKMMPDMYADKRAQGAGEPSPGS
;
A
#
# COMPACT_ATOMS: atom_id res chain seq x y z
N MET A 1 -0.50 -7.38 2.68
CA MET A 1 0.02 -7.30 4.08
C MET A 1 -0.11 -8.62 4.79
N ILE A 2 -1.25 -9.28 4.68
CA ILE A 2 -1.50 -10.59 5.28
C ILE A 2 -1.98 -11.57 4.20
N HIS A 3 -1.86 -12.85 4.50
CA HIS A 3 -2.66 -13.91 3.88
C HIS A 3 -3.61 -14.43 4.95
N ALA A 4 -4.90 -14.58 4.63
CA ALA A 4 -5.90 -15.12 5.53
C ALA A 4 -6.78 -16.15 4.80
N SER A 5 -7.15 -17.22 5.50
CA SER A 5 -7.91 -18.34 4.95
C SER A 5 -8.77 -18.97 6.04
N VAL A 6 -10.00 -19.37 5.68
CA VAL A 6 -10.92 -20.13 6.55
C VAL A 6 -10.42 -21.56 6.83
N LYS A 7 -9.49 -22.06 6.01
CA LYS A 7 -8.81 -23.35 6.19
C LYS A 7 -7.36 -23.11 6.63
N PRO A 8 -6.79 -23.98 7.48
CA PRO A 8 -5.37 -23.91 7.78
C PRO A 8 -4.53 -24.10 6.51
N PHE A 9 -3.39 -23.43 6.45
CA PHE A 9 -2.44 -23.50 5.35
C PHE A 9 -1.01 -23.52 5.91
N GLU A 10 -0.03 -23.89 5.09
CA GLU A 10 1.35 -23.97 5.56
C GLU A 10 1.85 -22.59 6.05
N HIS A 11 2.56 -22.57 7.19
CA HIS A 11 3.13 -21.35 7.78
C HIS A 11 2.12 -20.29 8.25
N TYR A 12 0.83 -20.62 8.49
CA TYR A 12 -0.03 -19.72 9.26
C TYR A 12 0.56 -19.49 10.67
N GLN A 13 0.37 -18.28 11.20
CA GLN A 13 0.98 -17.83 12.46
C GLN A 13 -0.08 -17.55 13.53
N LEU A 14 -1.27 -17.12 13.10
CA LEU A 14 -2.30 -16.54 13.95
C LEU A 14 -3.68 -17.07 13.55
N ILE A 15 -4.64 -16.99 14.48
CA ILE A 15 -6.06 -17.17 14.19
C ILE A 15 -6.79 -15.88 14.59
N VAL A 16 -7.45 -15.23 13.63
CA VAL A 16 -8.13 -13.95 13.83
C VAL A 16 -9.54 -14.04 13.24
N GLY A 17 -10.56 -13.81 14.07
CA GLY A 17 -11.95 -13.87 13.61
C GLY A 17 -12.37 -15.24 13.05
N GLY A 18 -11.68 -16.31 13.42
CA GLY A 18 -11.89 -17.66 12.88
C GLY A 18 -11.03 -18.02 11.66
N ASP A 19 -10.33 -17.05 11.06
CA ASP A 19 -9.44 -17.29 9.93
C ASP A 19 -8.01 -17.56 10.39
N PHE A 20 -7.36 -18.53 9.73
CA PHE A 20 -5.92 -18.74 9.83
C PHE A 20 -5.22 -17.63 9.06
N MET A 21 -4.17 -17.04 9.64
CA MET A 21 -3.52 -15.85 9.10
C MET A 21 -2.00 -15.92 9.19
N ALA A 22 -1.32 -15.44 8.16
CA ALA A 22 0.11 -15.19 8.12
C ALA A 22 0.35 -13.70 7.84
N VAL A 23 1.29 -13.10 8.57
CA VAL A 23 1.77 -11.74 8.33
C VAL A 23 2.89 -11.79 7.31
N ARG A 24 2.85 -10.91 6.31
CA ARG A 24 3.91 -10.84 5.29
C ARG A 24 5.24 -10.51 5.97
N PRO A 25 6.30 -11.30 5.74
CA PRO A 25 7.62 -11.07 6.31
C PRO A 25 8.10 -9.63 6.08
N GLY A 26 8.74 -9.05 7.09
CA GLY A 26 9.31 -7.70 7.01
C GLY A 26 8.32 -6.54 7.21
N LEU A 27 7.06 -6.80 7.62
CA LEU A 27 6.06 -5.73 7.83
C LEU A 27 6.56 -4.59 8.74
N ILE A 28 7.15 -4.91 9.89
CA ILE A 28 7.62 -3.89 10.84
C ILE A 28 8.75 -3.07 10.23
N ALA A 29 9.78 -3.73 9.68
CA ALA A 29 10.89 -3.05 9.01
C ALA A 29 10.41 -2.18 7.83
N PHE A 30 9.37 -2.62 7.11
CA PHE A 30 8.76 -1.85 6.03
C PHE A 30 8.06 -0.58 6.54
N LEU A 31 7.33 -0.67 7.66
CA LEU A 31 6.68 0.49 8.28
C LEU A 31 7.72 1.46 8.85
N ASP A 32 8.72 0.96 9.60
CA ASP A 32 9.81 1.75 10.16
C ASP A 32 10.54 2.55 9.08
N ARG A 33 10.79 1.90 7.94
CA ARG A 33 11.42 2.51 6.77
C ARG A 33 10.60 3.66 6.18
N LEU A 34 9.28 3.51 6.11
CA LEU A 34 8.40 4.49 5.46
C LEU A 34 7.89 5.59 6.39
N ALA A 35 7.90 5.36 7.70
CA ALA A 35 7.37 6.30 8.70
C ALA A 35 7.99 7.71 8.64
N PRO A 36 9.29 7.90 8.31
CA PRO A 36 9.85 9.24 8.13
C PRO A 36 9.29 10.00 6.90
N HIS A 37 8.63 9.30 5.98
CA HIS A 37 8.20 9.81 4.68
C HIS A 37 6.68 9.87 4.52
N TYR A 38 5.95 9.02 5.22
CA TYR A 38 4.53 8.80 5.01
C TYR A 38 3.76 8.70 6.31
N ASP A 39 2.57 9.29 6.32
CA ASP A 39 1.50 8.91 7.22
C ASP A 39 0.78 7.66 6.70
N PHE A 40 0.36 6.77 7.61
CA PHE A 40 -0.30 5.53 7.24
C PHE A 40 -1.81 5.58 7.36
N MET A 41 -2.48 4.89 6.44
CA MET A 41 -3.92 4.65 6.47
C MET A 41 -4.19 3.22 6.01
N LEU A 42 -5.13 2.53 6.67
CA LEU A 42 -5.61 1.25 6.20
C LEU A 42 -6.91 1.42 5.40
N TRP A 43 -7.01 0.78 4.23
CA TRP A 43 -8.27 0.60 3.53
C TRP A 43 -8.50 -0.87 3.18
N SER A 44 -9.34 -1.56 3.94
CA SER A 44 -9.81 -2.92 3.69
C SER A 44 -11.24 -2.93 3.15
N VAL A 45 -11.60 -3.97 2.40
CA VAL A 45 -12.99 -4.23 2.00
C VAL A 45 -13.72 -5.16 2.98
N SER A 46 -12.99 -5.70 3.97
CA SER A 46 -13.54 -6.59 4.99
C SER A 46 -14.39 -5.82 6.02
N GLY A 47 -15.18 -6.57 6.79
CA GLY A 47 -15.99 -6.03 7.88
C GLY A 47 -15.13 -5.37 8.97
N GLU A 48 -15.73 -4.43 9.69
CA GLU A 48 -15.04 -3.61 10.68
C GLU A 48 -14.50 -4.40 11.87
N GLU A 49 -15.28 -5.35 12.39
CA GLU A 49 -14.86 -6.22 13.49
C GLU A 49 -13.60 -7.01 13.15
N TYR A 50 -13.57 -7.63 11.96
CA TYR A 50 -12.41 -8.37 11.47
C TYR A 50 -11.18 -7.47 11.31
N VAL A 51 -11.37 -6.28 10.71
CA VAL A 51 -10.26 -5.33 10.50
C VAL A 51 -9.67 -4.88 11.83
N ASN A 52 -10.50 -4.55 12.81
CA ASN A 52 -10.03 -4.14 14.14
C ASN A 52 -9.33 -5.29 14.87
N ALA A 53 -9.88 -6.50 14.82
CA ALA A 53 -9.25 -7.67 15.41
C ALA A 53 -7.87 -7.97 14.79
N MET A 54 -7.75 -7.86 13.47
CA MET A 54 -6.51 -8.04 12.73
C MET A 54 -5.47 -6.97 13.11
N LEU A 55 -5.86 -5.68 13.09
CA LEU A 55 -4.97 -4.58 13.44
C LEU A 55 -4.45 -4.68 14.88
N ASN A 56 -5.29 -5.07 15.83
CA ASN A 56 -4.88 -5.26 17.23
C ASN A 56 -3.76 -6.29 17.41
N VAL A 57 -3.63 -7.24 16.47
CA VAL A 57 -2.64 -8.31 16.55
C VAL A 57 -1.39 -7.98 15.74
N ILE A 58 -1.53 -7.39 14.55
CA ILE A 58 -0.41 -7.29 13.60
C ILE A 58 0.16 -5.88 13.46
N TRP A 59 -0.60 -4.85 13.83
CA TRP A 59 -0.22 -3.47 13.55
C TRP A 59 0.56 -2.89 14.74
N PRO A 60 1.82 -2.46 14.53
CA PRO A 60 2.64 -1.88 15.60
C PRO A 60 2.05 -0.56 16.11
N LYS A 61 2.08 -0.36 17.44
CA LYS A 61 1.51 0.83 18.09
C LYS A 61 2.30 2.10 17.81
N GLU A 62 3.57 1.94 17.46
CA GLU A 62 4.54 2.99 17.13
C GLU A 62 4.15 3.71 15.83
N HIS A 63 3.39 3.04 14.95
CA HIS A 63 2.97 3.57 13.65
C HIS A 63 1.50 3.95 13.68
N GLU A 64 1.19 5.23 13.93
CA GLU A 64 -0.19 5.69 13.98
C GLU A 64 -0.90 5.56 12.62
N LEU A 65 -2.10 5.01 12.61
CA LEU A 65 -3.00 5.06 11.45
C LEU A 65 -3.87 6.32 11.51
N LYS A 66 -3.73 7.21 10.52
CA LYS A 66 -4.55 8.43 10.41
C LYS A 66 -6.01 8.15 10.12
N ALA A 67 -6.31 7.00 9.52
CA ALA A 67 -7.66 6.52 9.31
C ALA A 67 -7.70 5.01 9.05
N ILE A 68 -8.86 4.41 9.34
CA ILE A 68 -9.18 3.01 9.02
C ILE A 68 -10.47 3.00 8.21
N TYR A 69 -10.36 2.64 6.93
CA TYR A 69 -11.51 2.42 6.06
C TYR A 69 -11.76 0.93 5.89
N THR A 70 -12.95 0.50 6.26
CA THR A 70 -13.43 -0.90 6.13
C THR A 70 -14.42 -1.02 4.97
N GLY A 71 -15.04 -2.19 4.77
CA GLY A 71 -16.02 -2.45 3.71
C GLY A 71 -17.13 -1.39 3.60
N LYS A 72 -17.55 -0.78 4.72
CA LYS A 72 -18.55 0.31 4.75
C LYS A 72 -18.13 1.57 3.97
N HIS A 73 -16.81 1.77 3.79
CA HIS A 73 -16.27 2.92 3.08
C HIS A 73 -16.03 2.66 1.60
N ALA A 74 -16.03 1.40 1.20
CA ALA A 74 -15.82 1.03 -0.19
C ALA A 74 -17.17 1.01 -0.92
N ARG A 75 -17.21 1.50 -2.18
CA ARG A 75 -18.49 1.61 -2.88
C ARG A 75 -18.80 0.32 -3.63
N PRO A 76 -19.95 -0.31 -3.37
CA PRO A 76 -20.47 -1.31 -4.27
C PRO A 76 -20.85 -0.65 -5.61
N HIS A 77 -20.40 -1.20 -6.74
CA HIS A 77 -20.85 -0.79 -8.06
C HIS A 77 -21.32 -2.01 -8.85
N VAL A 78 -22.42 -1.96 -9.57
CA VAL A 78 -22.84 -3.05 -10.48
C VAL A 78 -22.21 -2.80 -11.84
N GLU A 79 -21.42 -3.73 -12.37
CA GLU A 79 -20.87 -3.64 -13.73
C GLU A 79 -21.42 -4.75 -14.61
N ASN A 80 -21.93 -4.37 -15.78
CA ASN A 80 -22.37 -5.30 -16.84
C ASN A 80 -23.36 -6.39 -16.36
N GLY A 81 -24.18 -6.11 -15.35
CA GLY A 81 -25.14 -7.07 -14.80
C GLY A 81 -24.53 -8.17 -13.92
N TYR A 82 -23.23 -8.11 -13.66
CA TYR A 82 -22.52 -9.05 -12.78
C TYR A 82 -22.01 -8.36 -11.52
N GLY A 83 -21.66 -9.20 -10.54
CA GLY A 83 -21.44 -8.87 -9.13
C GLY A 83 -20.60 -7.64 -8.88
N ILE A 84 -20.79 -7.09 -7.70
CA ILE A 84 -20.50 -5.71 -7.38
C ILE A 84 -18.99 -5.48 -7.12
N PRO A 85 -18.16 -4.95 -8.06
CA PRO A 85 -16.83 -4.47 -7.71
C PRO A 85 -16.90 -3.43 -6.61
N THR A 86 -15.99 -3.55 -5.66
CA THR A 86 -15.87 -2.67 -4.51
C THR A 86 -14.70 -1.72 -4.74
N TYR A 87 -15.00 -0.43 -4.92
CA TYR A 87 -14.00 0.58 -5.28
C TYR A 87 -13.49 1.39 -4.08
N LYS A 88 -12.17 1.60 -4.06
CA LYS A 88 -11.43 2.41 -3.09
C LYS A 88 -11.17 3.81 -3.65
N GLU A 89 -12.22 4.63 -3.68
CA GLU A 89 -12.17 5.97 -4.27
C GLU A 89 -11.38 6.96 -3.38
N LEU A 90 -10.10 7.20 -3.70
CA LEU A 90 -9.21 8.08 -2.92
C LEU A 90 -9.69 9.54 -2.74
N TYR A 91 -10.64 10.05 -3.54
CA TYR A 91 -11.21 11.38 -3.23
C TYR A 91 -11.88 11.40 -1.84
N LYS A 92 -12.39 10.25 -1.35
CA LYS A 92 -12.95 10.14 0.01
C LYS A 92 -11.91 10.36 1.10
N VAL A 93 -10.65 10.06 0.80
CA VAL A 93 -9.52 10.32 1.69
C VAL A 93 -9.23 11.81 1.68
N SER A 94 -9.03 12.40 0.51
CA SER A 94 -8.76 13.85 0.37
C SER A 94 -9.88 14.77 0.85
N ARG A 95 -11.11 14.26 1.02
CA ARG A 95 -12.22 15.01 1.61
C ARG A 95 -12.23 15.00 3.15
N ARG A 96 -11.54 14.06 3.79
CA ARG A 96 -11.59 13.85 5.25
C ARG A 96 -10.23 14.00 5.94
N LEU A 97 -9.15 13.79 5.21
CA LEU A 97 -7.77 13.90 5.69
C LEU A 97 -7.05 15.05 4.93
N PRO A 98 -5.99 15.64 5.51
CA PRO A 98 -5.30 16.79 4.93
C PRO A 98 -4.37 16.42 3.76
N TYR A 99 -4.68 15.36 3.00
CA TYR A 99 -3.86 14.88 1.89
C TYR A 99 -4.56 15.10 0.56
N SER A 100 -3.91 15.85 -0.33
CA SER A 100 -4.35 15.96 -1.72
C SER A 100 -4.11 14.65 -2.48
N ARG A 101 -4.88 14.38 -3.54
CA ARG A 101 -4.68 13.17 -4.36
C ARG A 101 -3.30 13.11 -5.03
N SER A 102 -2.60 14.23 -5.19
CA SER A 102 -1.22 14.23 -5.70
C SER A 102 -0.20 13.71 -4.68
N GLN A 103 -0.59 13.56 -3.40
CA GLN A 103 0.27 13.10 -2.31
C GLN A 103 -0.08 11.70 -1.79
N ILE A 104 -1.17 11.08 -2.27
CA ILE A 104 -1.63 9.78 -1.78
C ILE A 104 -1.11 8.66 -2.69
N LEU A 105 -0.47 7.66 -2.11
CA LEU A 105 -0.16 6.39 -2.76
C LEU A 105 -1.01 5.27 -2.14
N ALA A 106 -1.59 4.43 -3.00
CA ALA A 106 -2.31 3.24 -2.57
C ALA A 106 -1.46 2.01 -2.87
N LEU A 107 -1.06 1.28 -1.82
CA LEU A 107 -0.36 0.00 -1.94
C LEU A 107 -1.38 -1.15 -1.88
N ASP A 108 -1.66 -1.79 -3.03
CA ASP A 108 -2.73 -2.78 -3.13
C ASP A 108 -2.39 -3.84 -4.18
N ASP A 109 -2.84 -5.08 -3.96
CA ASP A 109 -2.65 -6.20 -4.87
C ASP A 109 -3.82 -6.36 -5.86
N ARG A 110 -4.89 -5.55 -5.71
CA ARG A 110 -6.08 -5.58 -6.57
C ARG A 110 -6.23 -4.27 -7.36
N PRO A 111 -5.65 -4.18 -8.58
CA PRO A 111 -5.76 -2.99 -9.42
C PRO A 111 -7.19 -2.55 -9.70
N LEU A 112 -8.12 -3.49 -9.85
CA LEU A 112 -9.53 -3.19 -10.12
C LEU A 112 -10.18 -2.37 -8.99
N ALA A 113 -9.75 -2.53 -7.73
CA ALA A 113 -10.26 -1.72 -6.63
C ALA A 113 -9.94 -0.22 -6.78
N HIS A 114 -8.94 0.10 -7.61
CA HIS A 114 -8.40 1.44 -7.86
C HIS A 114 -8.74 1.97 -9.25
N LYS A 115 -9.83 1.48 -9.86
CA LYS A 115 -10.28 1.85 -11.22
C LYS A 115 -10.36 3.36 -11.48
N PHE A 116 -10.69 4.15 -10.45
CA PHE A 116 -10.85 5.60 -10.54
C PHE A 116 -9.61 6.40 -10.12
N ASN A 117 -8.51 5.74 -9.79
CA ASN A 117 -7.30 6.36 -9.26
C ASN A 117 -6.04 5.52 -9.55
N TYR A 118 -5.95 4.91 -10.74
CA TYR A 118 -4.78 4.14 -11.18
C TYR A 118 -3.45 4.89 -11.05
N GLY A 119 -3.45 6.21 -11.29
CA GLY A 119 -2.25 7.04 -11.10
C GLY A 119 -1.71 7.03 -9.66
N ASN A 120 -2.54 6.71 -8.67
CA ASN A 120 -2.15 6.61 -7.27
C ASN A 120 -1.71 5.20 -6.85
N LEU A 121 -1.96 4.19 -7.67
CA LEU A 121 -1.72 2.79 -7.33
C LEU A 121 -0.24 2.41 -7.46
N VAL A 122 0.31 1.86 -6.39
CA VAL A 122 1.52 1.02 -6.41
C VAL A 122 1.05 -0.42 -6.24
N GLN A 123 1.16 -1.21 -7.32
CA GLN A 123 0.70 -2.60 -7.29
C GLN A 123 1.73 -3.51 -6.62
N ILE A 124 1.37 -4.03 -5.45
CA ILE A 124 2.18 -5.03 -4.73
C ILE A 124 1.80 -6.44 -5.19
N GLN A 125 2.74 -7.40 -5.18
CA GLN A 125 2.36 -8.80 -5.41
C GLN A 125 1.43 -9.32 -4.31
N PRO A 126 0.43 -10.14 -4.66
CA PRO A 126 -0.35 -10.88 -3.67
C PRO A 126 0.57 -11.67 -2.73
N PHE A 127 0.22 -11.73 -1.46
CA PHE A 127 0.94 -12.53 -0.47
C PHE A 127 0.12 -13.78 -0.15
N LEU A 128 0.73 -14.96 -0.30
CA LEU A 128 0.05 -16.26 -0.14
C LEU A 128 0.58 -17.07 1.05
N GLY A 129 1.31 -16.45 1.98
CA GLY A 129 1.83 -17.10 3.19
C GLY A 129 3.29 -17.56 3.11
N ASP A 130 3.99 -17.29 2.00
CA ASP A 130 5.40 -17.65 1.82
C ASP A 130 6.32 -16.96 2.86
N PRO A 131 6.98 -17.71 3.77
CA PRO A 131 7.85 -17.12 4.78
C PRO A 131 9.11 -16.46 4.20
N ASP A 132 9.47 -16.77 2.97
CA ASP A 132 10.64 -16.21 2.28
C ASP A 132 10.28 -15.01 1.37
N ASP A 133 9.03 -14.53 1.39
CA ASP A 133 8.60 -13.36 0.61
C ASP A 133 9.41 -12.09 0.96
N ARG A 134 9.96 -11.43 -0.07
CA ARG A 134 10.78 -10.21 0.03
C ARG A 134 10.16 -8.99 -0.66
N GLU A 135 8.87 -9.03 -0.97
CA GLU A 135 8.25 -7.99 -1.80
C GLU A 135 8.25 -6.62 -1.11
N PHE A 136 8.14 -6.57 0.22
CA PHE A 136 8.22 -5.30 0.97
C PHE A 136 9.56 -4.59 0.81
N GLU A 137 10.66 -5.31 0.65
CA GLU A 137 11.98 -4.70 0.39
C GLU A 137 11.95 -3.96 -0.95
N LYS A 138 11.40 -4.61 -1.99
CA LYS A 138 11.30 -4.07 -3.35
C LYS A 138 10.39 -2.85 -3.41
N VAL A 139 9.18 -2.95 -2.84
CA VAL A 139 8.22 -1.85 -2.89
C VAL A 139 8.58 -0.71 -1.93
N GLY A 140 9.27 -1.00 -0.83
CA GLY A 140 9.81 0.01 0.07
C GLY A 140 10.77 0.96 -0.63
N ASN A 141 11.71 0.41 -1.43
CA ASN A 141 12.61 1.22 -2.27
C ASN A 141 11.82 2.17 -3.19
N LEU A 142 10.80 1.67 -3.89
CA LEU A 142 10.00 2.52 -4.78
C LEU A 142 9.29 3.64 -4.01
N LEU A 143 8.67 3.32 -2.88
CA LEU A 143 7.90 4.29 -2.09
C LEU A 143 8.80 5.40 -1.56
N GLU A 144 9.99 5.12 -1.05
CA GLU A 144 10.94 6.18 -0.65
C GLU A 144 11.29 7.14 -1.79
N ASN A 145 11.51 6.61 -3.00
CA ASN A 145 11.81 7.42 -4.18
C ASN A 145 10.62 8.31 -4.59
N LEU A 146 9.39 7.89 -4.28
CA LEU A 146 8.18 8.66 -4.58
C LEU A 146 7.86 9.71 -3.52
N ALA A 147 8.49 9.68 -2.33
CA ALA A 147 8.15 10.56 -1.21
C ALA A 147 8.35 12.05 -1.53
N GLY A 148 9.33 12.38 -2.36
CA GLY A 148 9.63 13.75 -2.79
C GLY A 148 8.89 14.22 -4.04
N VAL A 149 8.05 13.39 -4.66
CA VAL A 149 7.41 13.72 -5.93
C VAL A 149 6.21 14.66 -5.70
N PRO A 150 6.17 15.85 -6.32
CA PRO A 150 5.09 16.82 -6.09
C PRO A 150 3.70 16.31 -6.47
N ASP A 151 3.62 15.51 -7.55
CA ASP A 151 2.41 14.79 -7.93
C ASP A 151 2.74 13.36 -8.31
N VAL A 152 2.53 12.44 -7.36
CA VAL A 152 2.83 11.02 -7.54
C VAL A 152 2.11 10.42 -8.74
N ARG A 153 0.98 10.99 -9.18
CA ARG A 153 0.17 10.46 -10.30
C ARG A 153 0.83 10.62 -11.66
N THR A 154 1.84 11.49 -11.75
CA THR A 154 2.61 11.74 -12.99
C THR A 154 3.68 10.68 -13.25
N VAL A 155 3.98 9.84 -12.24
CA VAL A 155 5.02 8.81 -12.33
C VAL A 155 4.41 7.49 -12.75
N GLU A 156 4.98 6.83 -13.76
CA GLU A 156 4.64 5.45 -14.10
C GLU A 156 5.18 4.50 -13.03
N LYS A 157 4.37 3.56 -12.53
CA LYS A 157 4.68 2.72 -11.34
C LYS A 157 4.59 1.23 -11.60
N ARG A 158 4.20 0.77 -12.79
CA ARG A 158 4.07 -0.66 -13.12
C ARG A 158 5.42 -1.28 -13.47
N TRP A 159 6.34 -0.50 -14.03
CA TRP A 159 7.60 -1.02 -14.58
C TRP A 159 8.75 -1.08 -13.58
N PHE A 160 8.57 -0.61 -12.33
CA PHE A 160 9.65 -0.63 -11.33
C PHE A 160 10.21 -2.02 -11.05
N LYS A 161 9.40 -3.08 -11.22
CA LYS A 161 9.83 -4.48 -11.07
C LYS A 161 10.72 -4.95 -12.23
N MET A 162 10.57 -4.33 -13.40
CA MET A 162 11.34 -4.66 -14.61
C MET A 162 12.56 -3.76 -14.79
N MET A 163 12.57 -2.56 -14.18
CA MET A 163 13.66 -1.58 -14.28
C MET A 163 13.99 -1.01 -12.90
N PRO A 164 14.61 -1.78 -11.99
CA PRO A 164 14.95 -1.31 -10.64
C PRO A 164 15.86 -0.07 -10.68
N ASP A 165 16.82 -0.05 -11.62
CA ASP A 165 17.82 1.01 -11.77
C ASP A 165 17.21 2.35 -12.20
N MET A 166 16.07 2.34 -12.92
CA MET A 166 15.39 3.57 -13.34
C MET A 166 14.83 4.36 -12.14
N TYR A 167 14.56 3.67 -11.04
CA TYR A 167 14.09 4.25 -9.79
C TYR A 167 15.17 4.25 -8.71
N ALA A 168 16.38 3.79 -9.00
CA ALA A 168 17.50 3.90 -8.08
C ALA A 168 17.94 5.37 -8.00
N ASP A 169 17.78 5.94 -6.80
CA ASP A 169 18.30 7.20 -6.30
C ASP A 169 18.61 8.32 -7.32
N LYS A 170 17.63 9.23 -7.51
CA LYS A 170 17.85 10.49 -8.23
C LYS A 170 18.54 11.57 -7.38
N ARG A 171 18.83 11.35 -6.09
CA ARG A 171 19.61 12.31 -5.29
C ARG A 171 21.08 12.35 -5.70
N ALA A 172 21.59 11.30 -6.34
CA ALA A 172 22.96 11.24 -6.84
C ALA A 172 23.21 12.05 -8.14
N GLN A 173 22.15 12.50 -8.84
CA GLN A 173 22.27 13.19 -10.14
C GLN A 173 21.99 14.71 -10.07
N GLY A 174 21.86 15.28 -8.86
CA GLY A 174 21.57 16.70 -8.64
C GLY A 174 22.72 17.56 -8.11
N ALA A 175 23.92 17.00 -7.88
CA ALA A 175 25.08 17.76 -7.43
C ALA A 175 26.02 18.06 -8.61
N GLY A 176 25.62 19.01 -9.45
CA GLY A 176 26.41 19.44 -10.60
C GLY A 176 25.87 20.74 -11.17
N GLU A 177 25.91 21.82 -10.38
CA GLU A 177 25.79 23.16 -10.96
C GLU A 177 27.08 23.49 -11.74
N PRO A 178 26.97 24.11 -12.93
CA PRO A 178 28.13 24.54 -13.69
C PRO A 178 28.78 25.74 -12.99
N SER A 179 30.10 25.71 -12.81
CA SER A 179 30.86 26.90 -12.45
C SER A 179 30.67 27.97 -13.53
N PRO A 180 30.32 29.22 -13.18
CA PRO A 180 30.32 30.32 -14.15
C PRO A 180 31.78 30.65 -14.47
N GLY A 181 32.05 30.83 -15.77
CA GLY A 181 33.39 31.00 -16.30
C GLY A 181 34.19 32.16 -15.70
N SER A 182 35.50 32.03 -15.84
CA SER A 182 36.50 33.09 -15.85
C SER A 182 37.57 32.69 -16.84
#